data_AF-A0A7C8V0B4-F1
#
_entry.id   AF-A0A7C8V0B4-F1
#
_cell.length_a   1.000
_cell.length_b   1.000
_cell.length_c   1.000
_cell.angle_alpha   90.00
_cell.angle_beta   90.00
_cell.angle_gamma   90.00
#
_symmetry.space_group_name_H-M   'P 1'
#
loop_
_entity.id
_entity.type
_entity.pdbx_description
1 polymer ?
#
loop_
_entity_poly.entity_id
_entity_poly.type
_entity_poly.pdbx_seq_one_letter_code
_entity_poly.pdbx_strand_id
1 'polypeptide(L)'
;MAPPFSARAVTKDGVEAHWGVNYLAYYHFLTLMMPALKVQPPDRDVKILVSTCAAYILGELDLNDPEFLERRYPGRRPWLVYGAAKIAVMALVAEVQRQLDEYKRPDGMPTNVKIWSVDPGIMRTPGTRRWLSLGSLVGLLGYLVTWPLWWVVLKSTNEGAQGFFAGLYDPEFGRGRGGVLIRECKVSPFRKPEIESEILGQQLFEVSKAQVAKIEKAAALERAKQKKKDEEAEAKAAKKSKSEEKDVTPKPKSQKSGGKKVAFSDEADTIAAESSATDTPKSTNKRRTKKT
;
A
#
# COMPACT_ATOMS: atom_id res chain seq x y z
N MET A 1 3.64 11.80 10.47
CA MET A 1 2.90 12.71 11.37
C MET A 1 2.93 14.11 10.79
N ALA A 2 1.79 14.81 10.70
CA ALA A 2 1.76 16.19 10.23
C ALA A 2 2.39 17.15 11.26
N PRO A 3 3.08 18.22 10.83
CA PRO A 3 3.61 19.23 11.75
C PRO A 3 2.47 20.03 12.40
N PRO A 4 2.71 20.69 13.54
CA PRO A 4 1.72 21.55 14.19
C PRO A 4 1.17 22.61 13.21
N PHE A 5 -0.08 23.02 13.41
CA PHE A 5 -0.82 23.96 12.55
C PHE A 5 -1.17 23.44 11.15
N SER A 6 -1.04 22.14 10.90
CA SER A 6 -1.51 21.53 9.66
C SER A 6 -3.04 21.41 9.63
N ALA A 7 -3.64 21.78 8.50
CA ALA A 7 -5.05 21.55 8.23
C ALA A 7 -5.35 20.04 8.05
N ARG A 8 -6.63 19.67 8.18
CA ARG A 8 -7.12 18.32 7.88
C ARG A 8 -6.82 17.99 6.42
N ALA A 9 -6.02 16.96 6.20
CA ALA A 9 -5.73 16.43 4.87
C ALA A 9 -6.63 15.22 4.60
N VAL A 10 -6.99 15.04 3.33
CA VAL A 10 -7.91 13.98 2.90
C VAL A 10 -7.24 13.16 1.81
N THR A 11 -7.45 11.84 1.81
CA THR A 11 -6.99 10.93 0.75
C THR A 11 -7.81 11.11 -0.52
N LYS A 12 -7.39 10.45 -1.61
CA LYS A 12 -8.16 10.43 -2.86
C LYS A 12 -9.57 9.87 -2.69
N ASP A 13 -9.75 8.98 -1.72
CA ASP A 13 -11.01 8.31 -1.41
C ASP A 13 -11.89 9.09 -0.42
N GLY A 14 -11.51 10.32 -0.05
CA GLY A 14 -12.32 11.18 0.82
C GLY A 14 -12.13 10.94 2.32
N VAL A 15 -11.16 10.12 2.72
CA VAL A 15 -10.91 9.75 4.11
C VAL A 15 -9.84 10.65 4.73
N GLU A 16 -9.93 10.97 6.03
CA GLU A 16 -8.84 11.68 6.73
C GLU A 16 -7.49 10.96 6.53
N ALA A 17 -6.43 11.72 6.23
CA ALA A 17 -5.16 11.16 5.77
C ALA A 17 -4.45 10.28 6.80
N HIS A 18 -4.47 10.61 8.09
CA HIS A 18 -3.88 9.77 9.12
C HIS A 18 -4.66 8.47 9.33
N TRP A 19 -5.98 8.55 9.45
CA TRP A 19 -6.89 7.41 9.56
C TRP A 19 -6.81 6.49 8.34
N GLY A 20 -6.97 7.05 7.15
CA GLY A 20 -6.97 6.31 5.89
C GLY A 20 -5.65 5.58 5.64
N VAL A 21 -4.52 6.28 5.77
CA VAL A 21 -3.20 5.72 5.41
C VAL A 21 -2.63 4.83 6.53
N ASN A 22 -2.75 5.21 7.80
CA ASN A 22 -2.08 4.49 8.88
C ASN A 22 -2.93 3.36 9.46
N TYR A 23 -4.23 3.35 9.20
CA TYR A 23 -5.15 2.39 9.79
C TYR A 23 -6.02 1.69 8.74
N LEU A 24 -6.87 2.43 8.02
CA LEU A 24 -7.89 1.84 7.15
C LEU A 24 -7.28 1.03 6.00
N ALA A 25 -6.17 1.50 5.43
CA ALA A 25 -5.40 0.77 4.43
C ALA A 25 -4.86 -0.57 4.96
N TYR A 26 -4.40 -0.62 6.22
CA TYR A 26 -3.93 -1.85 6.86
C TYR A 26 -5.09 -2.81 7.11
N TYR A 27 -6.21 -2.31 7.63
CA TYR A 27 -7.43 -3.09 7.81
C TYR A 27 -7.87 -3.74 6.49
N HIS A 28 -7.97 -2.94 5.43
CA HIS A 28 -8.40 -3.41 4.12
C HIS A 28 -7.41 -4.42 3.53
N PHE A 29 -6.11 -4.15 3.61
CA PHE A 29 -5.08 -5.09 3.13
C PHE A 29 -5.10 -6.42 3.89
N LEU A 30 -5.12 -6.38 5.23
CA LEU A 30 -5.10 -7.59 6.05
C LEU A 30 -6.37 -8.42 5.84
N THR A 31 -7.55 -7.80 5.77
CA THR A 31 -8.82 -8.51 5.53
C THR A 31 -8.87 -9.20 4.17
N LEU A 32 -8.30 -8.59 3.12
CA LEU A 32 -8.16 -9.24 1.81
C LEU A 32 -7.17 -10.41 1.84
N MET A 33 -6.12 -10.32 2.66
CA MET A 33 -5.11 -11.38 2.80
C MET A 33 -5.52 -12.49 3.76
N MET A 34 -6.51 -12.28 4.63
CA MET A 34 -6.94 -13.26 5.63
C MET A 34 -7.16 -14.68 5.09
N PRO A 35 -7.84 -14.91 3.95
CA PRO A 35 -8.00 -16.25 3.39
C PRO A 35 -6.65 -16.90 3.04
N ALA A 36 -5.72 -16.13 2.45
CA ALA A 36 -4.40 -16.62 2.08
C ALA A 36 -3.53 -16.92 3.31
N LEU A 37 -3.69 -16.15 4.39
CA LEU A 37 -3.00 -16.39 5.67
C LEU A 37 -3.53 -17.65 6.36
N LYS A 38 -4.84 -17.86 6.37
CA LYS A 38 -5.50 -19.04 6.97
C LYS A 38 -5.16 -20.36 6.28
N VAL A 39 -4.76 -20.32 5.01
CA VAL A 39 -4.40 -21.51 4.21
C VAL A 39 -2.92 -21.89 4.35
N GLN A 40 -2.09 -21.11 5.05
CA GLN A 40 -0.66 -21.42 5.18
C GLN A 40 -0.43 -22.78 5.86
N PRO A 41 0.54 -23.59 5.38
CA PRO A 41 0.86 -24.89 5.97
C PRO A 41 1.38 -24.74 7.40
N PRO A 42 1.16 -25.73 8.28
CA PRO A 42 1.42 -25.59 9.72
C PRO A 42 2.93 -25.49 10.02
N ASP A 43 3.77 -26.13 9.20
CA ASP A 43 5.23 -26.14 9.36
C ASP A 43 5.89 -24.82 8.95
N ARG A 44 5.15 -23.91 8.29
CA ARG A 44 5.70 -22.65 7.80
C ARG A 44 5.55 -21.57 8.85
N ASP A 45 6.68 -20.97 9.23
CA ASP A 45 6.71 -19.77 10.06
C ASP A 45 6.31 -18.55 9.20
N VAL A 46 5.12 -17.99 9.48
CA VAL A 46 4.58 -16.83 8.77
C VAL A 46 4.38 -15.69 9.75
N LYS A 47 5.22 -14.67 9.59
CA LYS A 47 5.26 -13.50 10.48
C LYS A 47 4.86 -12.24 9.73
N ILE A 48 3.95 -11.48 10.31
CA ILE A 48 3.50 -10.19 9.81
C ILE A 48 3.89 -9.13 10.82
N LEU A 49 4.69 -8.16 10.41
CA LEU A 49 5.11 -7.06 11.28
C LEU A 49 4.44 -5.77 10.84
N VAL A 50 3.75 -5.12 11.78
CA VAL A 50 3.07 -3.85 11.55
C VAL A 50 3.76 -2.75 12.35
N SER A 51 4.25 -1.73 11.65
CA SER A 51 4.94 -0.61 12.26
C SER A 51 3.97 0.30 13.03
N THR A 52 4.23 0.50 14.32
CA THR A 52 3.57 1.50 15.17
C THR A 52 4.57 2.56 15.64
N CYS A 53 4.16 3.42 16.56
CA CYS A 53 4.96 4.50 17.11
C CYS A 53 4.41 4.93 18.46
N ALA A 54 5.28 5.34 19.40
CA ALA A 54 4.94 5.91 20.70
C ALA A 54 3.91 7.05 20.70
N ALA A 55 3.62 7.68 19.55
CA ALA A 55 2.56 8.68 19.43
C ALA A 55 1.16 8.16 19.84
N TYR A 56 0.93 6.84 19.83
CA TYR A 56 -0.33 6.24 20.32
C TYR A 56 -0.65 6.65 21.77
N ILE A 57 0.37 6.91 22.59
CA ILE A 57 0.22 7.29 24.00
C ILE A 57 -0.51 8.63 24.13
N LEU A 58 -0.29 9.54 23.18
CA LEU A 58 -0.86 10.88 23.17
C LEU A 58 -2.24 10.92 22.51
N GLY A 59 -2.65 9.87 21.82
CA GLY A 59 -3.92 9.83 21.08
C GLY A 59 -5.09 9.35 21.93
N GLU A 60 -6.28 9.72 21.50
CA GLU A 60 -7.54 9.19 22.00
C GLU A 60 -8.36 8.70 20.80
N LEU A 61 -8.71 7.41 20.83
CA LEU A 61 -9.52 6.80 19.79
C LEU A 61 -10.99 6.94 20.16
N ASP A 62 -11.74 7.60 19.28
CA ASP A 62 -13.19 7.67 19.34
C ASP A 62 -13.73 6.95 18.11
N LEU A 63 -14.48 5.88 18.33
CA LEU A 63 -15.04 5.06 17.26
C LEU A 63 -16.25 5.69 16.59
N ASN A 64 -16.92 6.65 17.24
CA ASN A 64 -18.07 7.34 16.67
C ASN A 64 -17.64 8.38 15.64
N ASP A 65 -16.50 9.03 15.88
CA ASP A 65 -15.92 10.02 14.97
C ASP A 65 -14.41 9.80 14.73
N PRO A 66 -14.03 8.70 14.06
CA PRO A 66 -12.62 8.38 13.81
C PRO A 66 -11.94 9.35 12.83
N GLU A 67 -12.73 10.00 11.97
CA GLU A 67 -12.25 10.91 10.91
C GLU A 67 -12.27 12.39 11.28
N PHE A 68 -12.73 12.72 12.50
CA PHE A 68 -12.89 14.10 12.99
C PHE A 68 -13.79 14.94 12.06
N LEU A 69 -14.96 14.38 11.73
CA LEU A 69 -15.99 15.02 10.91
C LEU A 69 -16.96 15.84 11.75
N GLU A 70 -17.32 15.33 12.94
CA GLU A 70 -18.25 16.00 13.85
C GLU A 70 -17.49 16.90 14.82
N ARG A 71 -16.39 16.40 15.37
CA ARG A 71 -15.53 17.15 16.29
C ARG A 71 -14.51 18.00 15.56
N ARG A 72 -14.14 19.12 16.19
CA ARG A 72 -13.14 20.05 15.62
C ARG A 72 -11.80 19.34 15.46
N TYR A 73 -11.29 19.31 14.22
CA TYR A 73 -9.96 18.78 13.94
C TYR A 73 -8.87 19.55 14.72
N PRO A 74 -7.99 18.86 15.49
CA PRO A 74 -6.98 19.51 16.31
C PRO A 74 -5.79 19.97 15.47
N GLY A 75 -5.96 21.01 14.65
CA GLY A 75 -4.92 21.51 13.75
C GLY A 75 -3.64 21.96 14.45
N ARG A 76 -3.73 22.47 15.69
CA ARG A 76 -2.56 22.79 16.51
C ARG A 76 -1.84 21.55 17.05
N ARG A 77 -2.56 20.43 17.18
CA ARG A 77 -2.10 19.18 17.80
C ARG A 77 -2.44 17.95 16.92
N PRO A 78 -1.95 17.90 15.66
CA PRO A 78 -2.32 16.82 14.73
C PRO A 78 -1.76 15.45 15.15
N TRP A 79 -0.80 15.42 16.08
CA TRP A 79 -0.32 14.18 16.69
C TRP A 79 -1.40 13.43 17.48
N LEU A 80 -2.47 14.09 17.91
CA LEU A 80 -3.61 13.42 18.56
C LEU A 80 -4.35 12.51 17.57
N VAL A 81 -4.59 13.00 16.36
CA VAL A 81 -5.23 12.24 15.26
C VAL A 81 -4.32 11.10 14.80
N TYR A 82 -3.03 11.42 14.62
CA TYR A 82 -2.04 10.40 14.29
C TYR A 82 -1.93 9.32 15.37
N GLY A 83 -1.97 9.71 16.65
CA GLY A 83 -1.98 8.81 17.80
C GLY A 83 -3.21 7.91 17.82
N ALA A 84 -4.41 8.47 17.56
CA ALA A 84 -5.66 7.70 17.46
C ALA A 84 -5.58 6.63 16.36
N ALA A 85 -5.05 6.97 15.18
CA ALA A 85 -4.82 5.99 14.11
C ALA A 85 -3.80 4.89 14.52
N LYS A 86 -2.81 5.22 15.35
CA LYS A 86 -1.85 4.23 15.90
C LYS A 86 -2.45 3.35 16.99
N ILE A 87 -3.36 3.86 17.81
CA ILE A 87 -4.16 3.01 18.73
C ILE A 87 -4.97 2.01 17.90
N ALA A 88 -5.67 2.49 16.86
CA ALA A 88 -6.50 1.65 16.01
C ALA A 88 -5.70 0.55 15.29
N VAL A 89 -4.51 0.86 14.75
CA VAL A 89 -3.69 -0.16 14.07
C VAL A 89 -3.16 -1.21 15.04
N MET A 90 -2.83 -0.83 16.27
CA MET A 90 -2.37 -1.77 17.30
C MET A 90 -3.53 -2.67 17.77
N ALA A 91 -4.72 -2.11 17.98
CA ALA A 91 -5.92 -2.87 18.32
C ALA A 91 -6.31 -3.83 17.18
N LEU A 92 -6.17 -3.41 15.92
CA LEU A 92 -6.36 -4.27 14.75
C LEU A 92 -5.39 -5.45 14.74
N VAL A 93 -4.12 -5.23 15.05
CA VAL A 93 -3.12 -6.31 15.12
C VAL A 93 -3.49 -7.33 16.19
N ALA A 94 -3.90 -6.87 17.38
CA ALA A 94 -4.35 -7.74 18.45
C ALA A 94 -5.59 -8.56 18.04
N GLU A 95 -6.59 -7.92 17.43
CA GLU A 95 -7.81 -8.58 16.97
C GLU A 95 -7.57 -9.56 15.82
N VAL A 96 -6.73 -9.20 14.85
CA VAL A 96 -6.35 -10.10 13.74
C VAL A 96 -5.64 -11.34 14.28
N GLN A 97 -4.75 -11.20 15.27
CA GLN A 97 -4.15 -12.36 15.92
C GLN A 97 -5.21 -13.24 16.58
N ARG A 98 -6.16 -12.64 17.33
CA ARG A 98 -7.25 -13.37 17.98
C ARG A 98 -8.08 -14.17 16.97
N GLN A 99 -8.44 -13.55 15.84
CA GLN A 99 -9.18 -14.21 14.76
C GLN A 99 -8.39 -15.34 14.08
N LEU A 100 -7.05 -15.24 14.01
CA LEU A 100 -6.19 -16.29 13.47
C LEU A 100 -6.04 -17.46 14.45
N ASP A 101 -5.95 -17.17 15.75
CA ASP A 101 -5.87 -18.19 16.80
C ASP A 101 -7.22 -18.93 17.00
N GLU A 102 -8.36 -18.24 16.85
CA GLU A 102 -9.70 -18.83 16.93
C GLU A 102 -10.07 -19.67 15.68
N TYR A 103 -9.45 -19.37 14.54
CA TYR A 103 -9.73 -20.07 13.29
C TYR A 103 -9.26 -21.52 13.33
N LYS A 104 -10.23 -22.44 13.31
CA LYS A 104 -9.98 -23.88 13.17
C LYS A 104 -9.80 -24.23 11.70
N ARG A 105 -8.62 -24.73 11.38
CA ARG A 105 -8.27 -25.13 10.02
C ARG A 105 -8.95 -26.47 9.66
N PRO A 106 -9.31 -26.70 8.38
CA PRO A 106 -9.98 -27.95 7.98
C PRO A 106 -9.17 -29.24 8.21
N ASP A 107 -7.84 -29.12 8.29
CA ASP A 107 -6.92 -30.23 8.58
C ASP A 107 -6.75 -30.50 10.09
N GLY A 108 -7.39 -29.69 10.96
CA GLY A 108 -7.29 -29.81 12.42
C GLY A 108 -5.94 -29.34 13.01
N MET A 109 -5.02 -28.86 12.18
CA MET A 109 -3.71 -28.37 12.62
C MET A 109 -3.79 -26.89 13.05
N PRO A 110 -2.92 -26.43 13.97
CA PRO A 110 -2.92 -25.05 14.42
C PRO A 110 -2.51 -24.07 13.31
N THR A 111 -3.07 -22.86 13.35
CA THR A 111 -2.65 -21.76 12.47
C THR A 111 -1.33 -21.17 12.97
N ASN A 112 -0.26 -21.30 12.18
CA ASN A 112 1.08 -20.82 12.55
C ASN A 112 1.39 -19.39 12.05
N VAL A 113 0.35 -18.59 11.80
CA VAL A 113 0.51 -17.19 11.40
C VAL A 113 0.53 -16.30 12.64
N LYS A 114 1.58 -15.49 12.76
CA LYS A 114 1.73 -14.54 13.86
C LYS A 114 1.85 -13.10 13.34
N ILE A 115 1.06 -12.21 13.91
CA ILE A 115 1.11 -10.77 13.60
C ILE A 115 1.59 -9.99 14.82
N TRP A 116 2.45 -9.01 14.62
CA TRP A 116 3.08 -8.25 15.70
C TRP A 116 3.03 -6.75 15.42
N SER A 117 2.87 -5.96 16.48
CA SER A 117 3.10 -4.52 16.41
C SER A 117 4.55 -4.24 16.74
N VAL A 118 5.26 -3.43 15.95
CA VAL A 118 6.67 -3.09 16.19
C VAL A 118 6.81 -1.58 16.37
N ASP A 119 7.36 -1.14 17.50
CA ASP A 119 7.73 0.25 17.75
C ASP A 119 9.25 0.43 17.58
N PRO A 120 9.70 1.02 16.45
CA PRO A 120 11.12 1.29 16.21
C PRO A 120 11.66 2.48 17.02
N GLY A 121 10.81 3.16 17.80
CA GLY A 121 11.17 4.33 18.58
C GLY A 121 11.33 5.61 17.75
N ILE A 122 11.90 6.64 18.37
CA ILE A 122 12.11 7.94 17.71
C ILE A 122 13.43 7.90 16.93
N MET A 123 13.31 7.86 15.62
CA MET A 123 14.44 7.74 14.69
C MET A 123 14.66 9.02 13.90
N ARG A 124 15.89 9.19 13.39
CA ARG A 124 16.25 10.20 12.40
C ARG A 124 15.67 9.86 11.01
N THR A 125 14.36 10.05 10.85
CA THR A 125 13.63 9.84 9.58
C THR A 125 13.18 11.18 8.98
N PRO A 126 12.84 11.22 7.67
CA PRO A 126 12.21 12.39 7.07
C PRO A 126 10.93 12.83 7.80
N GLY A 127 10.16 11.88 8.34
CA GLY A 127 8.96 12.17 9.13
C GLY A 127 9.27 12.89 10.43
N THR A 128 10.22 12.37 11.22
CA THR A 128 10.67 13.01 12.47
C THR A 128 11.31 14.37 12.20
N ARG A 129 12.13 14.49 11.13
CA ARG A 129 12.72 15.76 10.70
C ARG A 129 11.66 16.80 10.38
N ARG A 130 10.64 16.44 9.59
CA ARG A 130 9.53 17.36 9.25
C ARG A 130 8.77 17.82 10.49
N TRP A 131 8.59 16.94 11.46
CA TRP A 131 7.92 17.28 12.71
C TRP A 131 8.76 18.22 13.59
N LEU A 132 10.04 17.92 13.80
CA LEU A 132 10.96 18.75 14.60
C LEU A 132 11.21 20.13 13.97
N SER A 133 11.21 20.22 12.64
CA SER A 133 11.33 21.48 11.89
C SER A 133 10.00 22.24 11.76
N LEU A 134 8.91 21.74 12.36
CA LEU A 134 7.55 22.30 12.24
C LEU A 134 7.09 22.47 10.77
N GLY A 135 7.68 21.72 9.84
CA GLY A 135 7.41 21.84 8.41
C GLY A 135 7.83 23.17 7.76
N SER A 136 8.69 23.96 8.41
CA SER A 136 9.13 25.27 7.93
C SER A 136 10.61 25.28 7.54
N LEU A 137 11.01 26.19 6.64
CA LEU A 137 12.42 26.36 6.25
C LEU A 137 13.28 26.90 7.41
N VAL A 138 12.74 27.81 8.22
CA VAL A 138 13.41 28.35 9.41
C VAL A 138 13.62 27.24 10.46
N GLY A 139 12.59 26.43 10.70
CA GLY A 139 12.71 25.28 11.59
C GLY A 139 13.64 24.20 11.05
N LEU A 140 13.75 24.05 9.72
CA LEU A 140 14.73 23.16 9.10
C LEU A 140 16.16 23.67 9.32
N LEU A 141 16.40 24.97 9.19
CA LEU A 141 17.70 25.57 9.51
C LEU A 141 18.04 25.34 10.99
N GLY A 142 17.08 25.58 11.90
CA GLY A 142 17.25 25.28 13.33
C GLY A 142 17.57 23.81 13.60
N TYR A 143 16.91 22.88 12.90
CA TYR A 143 17.19 21.44 12.97
C TYR A 143 18.61 21.09 12.52
N LEU A 144 19.11 21.73 11.45
CA LEU A 144 20.47 21.51 10.95
C LEU A 144 21.53 22.03 11.92
N VAL A 145 21.33 23.22 12.50
CA VAL A 145 22.24 23.77 13.52
C VAL A 145 22.28 22.87 14.76
N THR A 146 21.14 22.33 15.16
CA THR A 146 21.02 21.42 16.31
C THR A 146 21.27 19.94 15.96
N TRP A 147 21.76 19.64 14.76
CA TRP A 147 21.99 18.26 14.29
C TRP A 147 22.85 17.40 15.23
N PRO A 148 23.96 17.88 15.82
CA PRO A 148 24.76 17.08 16.74
C PRO A 148 23.96 16.59 17.96
N LEU A 149 23.04 17.41 18.47
CA LEU A 149 22.15 17.02 19.58
C LEU A 149 21.20 15.89 19.15
N TRP A 150 20.57 16.02 17.97
CA TRP A 150 19.67 14.99 17.45
C TRP A 150 20.38 13.69 17.09
N TRP A 151 21.66 13.76 16.75
CA TRP A 151 22.49 12.59 16.49
C TRP A 151 22.71 11.76 17.77
N VAL A 152 22.80 12.40 18.94
CA VAL A 152 22.93 11.72 20.24
C VAL A 152 21.58 11.21 20.77
N VAL A 153 20.51 12.00 20.65
CA VAL A 153 19.22 11.70 21.28
C VAL A 153 18.36 10.73 20.45
N LEU A 154 18.38 10.85 19.13
CA LEU A 154 17.54 10.04 18.25
C LEU A 154 18.29 8.80 17.79
N LYS A 155 17.57 7.74 17.47
CA LYS A 155 18.17 6.54 16.88
C LYS A 155 18.49 6.71 15.41
N SER A 156 19.46 5.93 14.92
CA SER A 156 19.61 5.70 13.48
C SER A 156 18.44 4.86 12.93
N THR A 157 18.21 4.92 11.61
CA THR A 157 17.22 4.04 10.96
C THR A 157 17.61 2.57 11.04
N ASN A 158 18.91 2.28 11.07
CA ASN A 158 19.42 0.92 11.21
C ASN A 158 19.16 0.37 12.61
N GLU A 159 19.36 1.18 13.66
CA GLU A 159 18.98 0.81 15.04
C GLU A 159 17.48 0.58 15.16
N GLY A 160 16.64 1.45 14.56
CA GLY A 160 15.19 1.25 14.57
C GLY A 160 14.73 0.01 13.80
N ALA A 161 15.45 -0.39 12.76
CA ALA A 161 15.18 -1.62 12.01
C ALA A 161 15.44 -2.90 12.82
N GLN A 162 16.28 -2.85 13.86
CA GLN A 162 16.60 -4.01 14.69
C GLN A 162 15.37 -4.67 15.31
N GLY A 163 14.37 -3.89 15.73
CA GLY A 163 13.12 -4.43 16.26
C GLY A 163 12.34 -5.26 15.23
N PHE A 164 12.40 -4.87 13.96
CA PHE A 164 11.80 -5.66 12.87
C PHE A 164 12.61 -6.92 12.59
N PHE A 165 13.93 -6.82 12.55
CA PHE A 165 14.79 -7.99 12.34
C PHE A 165 14.68 -9.00 13.47
N ALA A 166 14.60 -8.53 14.71
CA ALA A 166 14.30 -9.39 15.86
C ALA A 166 12.96 -10.10 15.66
N GLY A 167 11.89 -9.34 15.37
CA GLY A 167 10.57 -9.92 15.10
C GLY A 167 10.56 -10.95 13.97
N LEU A 168 11.35 -10.77 12.91
CA LEU A 168 11.42 -11.71 11.79
C LEU A 168 12.27 -12.95 12.09
N TYR A 169 13.48 -12.76 12.58
CA TYR A 169 14.52 -13.79 12.60
C TYR A 169 14.71 -14.49 13.94
N ASP A 170 14.32 -13.85 15.04
CA ASP A 170 14.51 -14.46 16.34
C ASP A 170 13.46 -15.59 16.56
N PRO A 171 13.89 -16.83 16.88
CA PRO A 171 13.00 -17.95 17.13
C PRO A 171 12.01 -17.71 18.28
N GLU A 172 12.33 -16.83 19.23
CA GLU A 172 11.45 -16.52 20.36
C GLU A 172 10.12 -15.91 19.87
N PHE A 173 10.16 -15.02 18.88
CA PHE A 173 8.94 -14.46 18.27
C PHE A 173 8.23 -15.44 17.33
N GLY A 174 8.86 -16.56 16.96
CA GLY A 174 8.17 -17.66 16.26
C GLY A 174 7.32 -18.52 17.21
N ARG A 175 7.77 -18.67 18.47
CA ARG A 175 7.10 -19.49 19.49
C ARG A 175 6.18 -18.69 20.40
N GLY A 176 6.40 -17.38 20.49
CA GLY A 176 5.66 -16.47 21.37
C GLY A 176 4.21 -16.22 20.94
N ARG A 177 3.46 -15.59 21.85
CA ARG A 177 2.09 -15.12 21.59
C ARG A 177 2.13 -13.88 20.70
N GLY A 178 1.50 -13.95 19.52
CA GLY A 178 1.32 -12.80 18.64
C GLY A 178 0.34 -11.76 19.20
N GLY A 179 0.14 -10.67 18.47
CA GLY A 179 -0.76 -9.59 18.86
C GLY A 179 -0.18 -8.62 19.90
N VAL A 180 1.10 -8.78 20.26
CA VAL A 180 1.80 -7.93 21.24
C VAL A 180 2.72 -6.92 20.58
N LEU A 181 3.26 -6.01 21.39
CA LEU A 181 4.20 -4.97 20.96
C LEU A 181 5.65 -5.41 21.12
N ILE A 182 6.42 -5.31 20.04
CA ILE A 182 7.87 -5.44 20.04
C ILE A 182 8.48 -4.05 20.14
N ARG A 183 9.33 -3.84 21.14
CA ARG A 183 10.07 -2.59 21.36
C ARG A 183 11.43 -2.92 21.95
N GLU A 184 12.50 -2.31 21.43
CA GLU A 184 13.90 -2.65 21.81
C GLU A 184 14.22 -4.15 21.68
N CYS A 185 13.76 -4.79 20.60
CA CYS A 185 13.92 -6.23 20.35
C CYS A 185 13.33 -7.14 21.45
N LYS A 186 12.39 -6.64 22.26
CA LYS A 186 11.71 -7.39 23.33
C LYS A 186 10.20 -7.19 23.26
N VAL A 187 9.47 -8.15 23.81
CA VAL A 187 8.03 -7.98 24.05
C VAL A 187 7.83 -6.92 25.13
N SER A 188 7.04 -5.91 24.83
CA SER A 188 6.69 -4.81 25.73
C SER A 188 5.17 -4.78 25.92
N PRO A 189 4.66 -4.52 27.12
CA PRO A 189 3.24 -4.27 27.31
C PRO A 189 2.82 -2.97 26.61
N PHE A 190 1.56 -2.90 26.21
CA PHE A 190 0.96 -1.64 25.78
C PHE A 190 0.78 -0.72 26.99
N ARG A 191 1.02 0.58 26.82
CA ARG A 191 0.75 1.57 27.88
C ARG A 191 -0.74 1.86 28.06
N LYS A 192 -1.52 1.60 27.01
CA LYS A 192 -2.96 1.82 26.93
C LYS A 192 -3.64 0.44 26.90
N PRO A 193 -4.19 -0.05 28.03
CA PRO A 193 -4.76 -1.39 28.11
C PRO A 193 -5.99 -1.58 27.22
N GLU A 194 -6.63 -0.48 26.81
CA GLU A 194 -7.76 -0.52 25.87
C GLU A 194 -7.39 -1.19 24.53
N ILE A 195 -6.11 -1.16 24.15
CA ILE A 195 -5.60 -1.78 22.91
C ILE A 195 -5.72 -3.31 22.92
N GLU A 196 -5.60 -3.94 24.09
CA GLU A 196 -5.74 -5.40 24.24
C GLU A 196 -7.20 -5.85 24.42
N SER A 197 -8.13 -4.89 24.55
CA SER A 197 -9.54 -5.20 24.77
C SER A 197 -10.15 -5.83 23.52
N GLU A 198 -10.72 -7.02 23.69
CA GLU A 198 -11.49 -7.71 22.65
C GLU A 198 -12.69 -6.87 22.18
N ILE A 199 -13.35 -6.17 23.11
CA ILE A 199 -14.51 -5.32 22.79
C ILE A 199 -14.11 -4.22 21.82
N LEU A 200 -12.99 -3.53 22.09
CA LEU A 200 -12.49 -2.49 21.22
C LEU A 200 -12.12 -3.06 19.84
N GLY A 201 -11.43 -4.20 19.82
CA GLY A 201 -11.04 -4.89 18.59
C GLY A 201 -12.23 -5.23 17.70
N GLN A 202 -13.27 -5.85 18.26
CA GLN A 202 -14.49 -6.23 17.55
C GLN A 202 -15.26 -5.02 17.02
N GLN A 203 -15.53 -4.02 17.87
CA GLN A 203 -16.22 -2.80 17.47
C GLN A 203 -15.47 -2.06 16.36
N LEU A 204 -14.15 -1.96 16.49
CA LEU A 204 -13.30 -1.34 15.50
C LEU A 204 -13.35 -2.10 14.15
N PHE A 205 -13.43 -3.44 14.19
CA PHE A 205 -13.56 -4.27 13.00
C PHE A 205 -14.89 -4.06 12.26
N GLU A 206 -16.00 -3.93 13.02
CA GLU A 206 -17.33 -3.68 12.48
C GLU A 206 -17.43 -2.29 11.83
N VAL A 207 -16.99 -1.25 12.53
CA VAL A 207 -16.94 0.13 12.03
C VAL A 207 -16.11 0.19 10.75
N SER A 208 -14.95 -0.45 10.75
CA SER A 208 -14.04 -0.46 9.59
C SER A 208 -14.61 -1.22 8.41
N LYS A 209 -15.28 -2.36 8.64
CA LYS A 209 -15.98 -3.11 7.59
C LYS A 209 -17.04 -2.26 6.92
N ALA A 210 -17.85 -1.54 7.70
CA ALA A 210 -18.89 -0.67 7.19
C ALA A 210 -18.29 0.52 6.39
N GLN A 211 -17.22 1.12 6.91
CA GLN A 211 -16.54 2.25 6.26
C GLN A 211 -15.90 1.83 4.93
N VAL A 212 -15.16 0.72 4.89
CA VAL A 212 -14.57 0.18 3.66
C VAL A 212 -15.65 -0.14 2.63
N ALA A 213 -16.72 -0.83 3.02
CA ALA A 213 -17.80 -1.16 2.09
C ALA A 213 -18.46 0.10 1.47
N LYS A 214 -18.58 1.18 2.24
CA LYS A 214 -19.07 2.48 1.73
C LYS A 214 -18.10 3.08 0.72
N ILE A 215 -16.81 3.09 1.03
CA ILE A 215 -15.76 3.63 0.16
C ILE A 215 -15.66 2.83 -1.13
N GLU A 216 -15.67 1.49 -1.06
CA GLU A 216 -15.61 0.64 -2.25
C GLU A 216 -16.81 0.83 -3.18
N LYS A 217 -18.02 0.97 -2.63
CA LYS A 217 -19.22 1.28 -3.41
C LYS A 217 -19.09 2.63 -4.11
N ALA A 218 -18.65 3.67 -3.38
CA ALA A 218 -18.44 4.99 -3.96
C ALA A 218 -17.36 4.94 -5.07
N ALA A 219 -16.24 4.27 -4.82
CA ALA A 219 -15.16 4.10 -5.78
C ALA A 219 -15.60 3.30 -7.02
N ALA A 220 -16.43 2.27 -6.85
CA ALA A 220 -16.97 1.50 -7.97
C ALA A 220 -17.89 2.35 -8.87
N LEU A 221 -18.72 3.21 -8.27
CA LEU A 221 -19.56 4.16 -9.01
C LEU A 221 -18.72 5.17 -9.79
N GLU A 222 -17.67 5.73 -9.18
CA GLU A 222 -16.78 6.67 -9.87
C GLU A 222 -15.99 5.99 -11.00
N ARG A 223 -15.50 4.76 -10.79
CA ARG A 223 -14.86 3.97 -11.86
C ARG A 223 -15.82 3.68 -13.01
N ALA A 224 -17.08 3.36 -12.72
CA ALA A 224 -18.09 3.12 -13.75
C ALA A 224 -18.42 4.40 -14.54
N LYS A 225 -18.48 5.56 -13.87
CA LYS A 225 -18.64 6.87 -14.54
C LYS A 225 -17.45 7.21 -15.41
N GLN A 226 -16.23 6.96 -14.92
CA GLN A 226 -15.01 7.25 -15.67
C GLN A 226 -14.92 6.39 -16.94
N LYS A 227 -15.20 5.08 -16.83
CA LYS A 227 -15.26 4.18 -17.99
C LYS A 227 -16.23 4.67 -19.07
N LYS A 228 -17.44 5.11 -18.68
CA LYS A 228 -18.41 5.68 -19.63
C LYS A 228 -17.87 6.94 -20.32
N LYS A 229 -17.19 7.82 -19.57
CA LYS A 229 -16.58 9.03 -20.14
C LYS A 229 -15.43 8.70 -21.09
N ASP A 230 -14.61 7.71 -20.75
CA ASP A 230 -13.49 7.28 -21.58
C ASP A 230 -14.00 6.64 -22.88
N GLU A 231 -15.02 5.77 -22.81
CA GLU A 231 -15.70 5.19 -23.98
C GLU A 231 -16.32 6.26 -24.89
N GLU A 232 -16.97 7.29 -24.32
CA GLU A 232 -17.51 8.41 -25.08
C GLU A 232 -16.40 9.27 -25.74
N ALA A 233 -15.28 9.46 -25.06
CA ALA A 233 -14.12 10.19 -25.58
C ALA A 233 -13.44 9.42 -26.71
N GLU A 234 -13.26 8.11 -26.57
CA GLU A 234 -12.75 7.22 -27.62
C GLU A 234 -13.69 7.19 -28.83
N ALA A 235 -15.00 7.09 -28.62
CA ALA A 235 -15.98 7.14 -29.71
C ALA A 235 -15.97 8.49 -30.45
N LYS A 236 -15.75 9.60 -29.74
CA LYS A 236 -15.58 10.93 -30.35
C LYS A 236 -14.25 11.06 -31.08
N ALA A 237 -13.16 10.54 -30.54
CA ALA A 237 -11.85 10.53 -31.18
C ALA A 237 -11.85 9.67 -32.46
N ALA A 238 -12.47 8.50 -32.44
CA ALA A 238 -12.63 7.61 -33.61
C ALA A 238 -13.53 8.21 -34.70
N LYS A 239 -14.53 9.02 -34.33
CA LYS A 239 -15.32 9.80 -35.31
C LYS A 239 -14.50 10.93 -35.93
N LYS A 240 -13.62 11.56 -35.16
CA LYS A 240 -12.78 12.68 -35.62
C LYS A 240 -11.65 12.22 -36.54
N SER A 241 -11.01 11.08 -36.26
CA SER A 241 -10.01 10.48 -37.15
C SER A 241 -10.62 10.01 -38.48
N LYS A 242 -11.84 9.44 -38.46
CA LYS A 242 -12.59 9.09 -39.68
C LYS A 242 -13.02 10.30 -40.52
N SER A 243 -13.14 11.49 -39.93
CA SER A 243 -13.40 12.72 -40.69
C SER A 243 -12.13 13.33 -41.28
N GLU A 244 -10.97 13.21 -40.59
CA GLU A 244 -9.69 13.71 -41.10
C GLU A 244 -9.10 12.80 -42.21
N GLU A 245 -9.31 11.49 -42.15
CA GLU A 245 -8.89 10.55 -43.21
C GLU A 245 -9.70 10.70 -44.52
N LYS A 246 -10.90 11.31 -44.45
CA LYS A 246 -11.72 11.62 -45.63
C LYS A 246 -11.34 12.92 -46.33
N ASP A 247 -10.45 13.75 -45.76
CA ASP A 247 -10.12 15.08 -46.30
C ASP A 247 -8.77 15.12 -47.06
N VAL A 248 -8.10 13.97 -47.24
CA VAL A 248 -6.79 13.88 -47.95
C VAL A 248 -6.86 13.01 -49.22
N THR A 249 -7.95 13.08 -49.99
CA THR A 249 -7.95 12.56 -51.38
C THR A 249 -8.37 13.66 -52.36
N PRO A 250 -7.43 14.27 -53.13
CA PRO A 250 -7.81 15.19 -54.18
C PRO A 250 -8.39 14.41 -55.37
N LYS A 251 -9.61 14.78 -55.79
CA LYS A 251 -10.26 14.31 -57.03
C LYS A 251 -9.34 14.49 -58.24
N PRO A 252 -9.23 13.48 -59.15
CA PRO A 252 -8.49 13.66 -60.39
C PRO A 252 -9.30 14.54 -61.35
N LYS A 253 -8.73 15.68 -61.78
CA LYS A 253 -9.26 16.46 -62.89
C LYS A 253 -8.89 15.78 -64.21
N SER A 254 -9.90 15.53 -65.03
CA SER A 254 -9.76 15.05 -66.41
C SER A 254 -9.09 16.12 -67.28
N GLN A 255 -8.01 15.77 -67.99
CA GLN A 255 -7.58 16.51 -69.17
C GLN A 255 -7.19 15.55 -70.30
N LYS A 256 -7.73 15.86 -71.47
CA LYS A 256 -7.65 15.11 -72.73
C LYS A 256 -6.27 15.21 -73.39
N SER A 257 -5.92 14.10 -74.05
CA SER A 257 -5.25 13.97 -75.36
C SER A 257 -3.93 14.68 -75.64
N GLY A 258 -2.94 13.88 -76.08
CA GLY A 258 -1.81 14.34 -76.88
C GLY A 258 -0.64 13.38 -76.77
N GLY A 259 -0.52 12.44 -77.71
CA GLY A 259 0.50 11.38 -77.66
C GLY A 259 1.92 11.84 -77.98
N LYS A 260 2.91 11.15 -77.42
CA LYS A 260 4.13 10.74 -78.15
C LYS A 260 4.93 9.68 -77.39
N LYS A 261 5.08 8.55 -78.09
CA LYS A 261 6.09 7.49 -78.12
C LYS A 261 7.43 7.62 -77.33
N VAL A 262 7.73 6.50 -76.65
CA VAL A 262 8.99 5.71 -76.39
C VAL A 262 10.13 6.17 -75.44
N ALA A 263 10.49 5.18 -74.58
CA ALA A 263 11.79 4.54 -74.32
C ALA A 263 12.76 5.01 -73.22
N PHE A 264 13.14 4.02 -72.39
CA PHE A 264 14.42 3.78 -71.67
C PHE A 264 14.87 4.83 -70.63
N SER A 265 15.50 4.51 -69.50
CA SER A 265 16.39 3.39 -69.16
C SER A 265 16.46 3.14 -67.65
N ASP A 266 16.88 1.92 -67.33
CA ASP A 266 17.41 1.40 -66.07
C ASP A 266 18.29 2.36 -65.25
N GLU A 267 18.18 2.28 -63.92
CA GLU A 267 19.36 2.04 -63.08
C GLU A 267 18.96 1.26 -61.82
N ALA A 268 19.59 0.10 -61.69
CA ALA A 268 19.57 -0.81 -60.56
C ALA A 268 20.35 -0.19 -59.39
N ASP A 269 20.04 -0.48 -58.13
CA ASP A 269 20.64 -1.53 -57.29
C ASP A 269 20.53 -0.95 -55.86
N THR A 270 20.40 -1.63 -54.72
CA THR A 270 20.41 -3.02 -54.27
C THR A 270 19.85 -2.98 -52.82
N ILE A 271 18.95 -3.88 -52.42
CA ILE A 271 19.19 -5.05 -51.51
C ILE A 271 19.85 -4.62 -50.18
N ALA A 272 19.28 -4.83 -48.98
CA ALA A 272 18.82 -6.11 -48.46
C ALA A 272 17.73 -5.99 -47.39
N ALA A 273 16.69 -6.81 -47.54
CA ALA A 273 15.93 -7.38 -46.46
C ALA A 273 16.50 -8.77 -46.17
N GLU A 274 16.61 -9.17 -44.91
CA GLU A 274 16.58 -10.59 -44.54
C GLU A 274 15.61 -10.80 -43.38
N SER A 275 14.81 -11.85 -43.60
CA SER A 275 13.63 -12.27 -42.87
C SER A 275 13.84 -13.68 -42.32
N SER A 276 13.11 -13.99 -41.23
CA SER A 276 12.65 -15.35 -40.86
C SER A 276 13.74 -16.30 -40.29
N ALA A 277 13.50 -17.30 -39.46
CA ALA A 277 12.30 -17.91 -38.89
C ALA A 277 12.64 -18.68 -37.59
N THR A 278 11.58 -19.04 -36.88
CA THR A 278 11.34 -20.08 -35.84
C THR A 278 12.26 -21.32 -35.78
N ASP A 279 12.55 -21.82 -34.57
CA ASP A 279 12.02 -23.12 -34.08
C ASP A 279 12.47 -23.52 -32.65
N THR A 280 11.51 -24.05 -31.87
CA THR A 280 11.66 -24.77 -30.58
C THR A 280 11.99 -26.26 -30.77
N PRO A 281 12.63 -26.95 -29.80
CA PRO A 281 12.51 -28.40 -29.69
C PRO A 281 11.84 -28.88 -28.39
N LYS A 282 10.87 -29.80 -28.53
CA LYS A 282 10.44 -30.78 -27.52
C LYS A 282 11.19 -32.09 -27.75
N SER A 283 11.64 -32.77 -26.69
CA SER A 283 11.90 -34.21 -26.71
C SER A 283 11.75 -34.85 -25.33
N THR A 284 11.04 -35.97 -25.31
CA THR A 284 10.71 -36.88 -24.21
C THR A 284 11.67 -38.08 -24.20
N ASN A 285 12.12 -38.61 -23.03
CA ASN A 285 11.87 -40.03 -22.63
C ASN A 285 12.48 -40.50 -21.28
N LYS A 286 11.69 -41.35 -20.60
CA LYS A 286 11.98 -42.59 -19.82
C LYS A 286 12.98 -42.64 -18.63
N ARG A 287 12.39 -42.62 -17.44
CA ARG A 287 12.34 -43.69 -16.39
C ARG A 287 13.40 -44.82 -16.43
N ARG A 288 14.20 -44.95 -15.36
CA ARG A 288 14.76 -46.24 -14.89
C ARG A 288 14.95 -46.25 -13.37
N THR A 289 14.18 -47.12 -12.71
CA THR A 289 14.28 -47.55 -11.31
C THR A 289 15.48 -48.49 -11.12
N LYS A 290 16.16 -48.42 -9.97
CA LYS A 290 17.01 -49.52 -9.46
C LYS A 290 16.84 -49.63 -7.94
N LYS A 291 16.34 -50.79 -7.51
CA LYS A 291 16.48 -51.34 -6.15
C LYS A 291 17.84 -52.03 -6.07
N THR A 292 18.55 -51.81 -4.97
CA THR A 292 19.19 -52.79 -4.07
C THR A 292 19.60 -52.03 -2.83
#